data_AF-A0A950EBE1-F1
#
_entry.id   AF-A0A950EBE1-F1
#
_cell.length_a   1.000
_cell.length_b   1.000
_cell.length_c   1.000
_cell.angle_alpha   90.00
_cell.angle_beta   90.00
_cell.angle_gamma   90.00
#
_symmetry.space_group_name_H-M   'P 1'
#
loop_
_entity.id
_entity.type
_entity.pdbx_description
1 polymer ?
#
loop_
_entity_poly.entity_id
_entity_poly.type
_entity_poly.pdbx_seq_one_letter_code
_entity_poly.pdbx_strand_id
1 'polypeptide(L)'
;MAGLTDQDLVYIQNRLSHEDDLINQRISWLVNSQSFLLTAYAITVNGLAADETKPLAHVQRKLLNLLPIVGIACVLLVCVALIGGLMAMGELRKFAATRLPKDRLFLISKPTTQYLGVSAPVLIPIAFLVIWGFLYF
;
A
#
# COMPACT_ATOMS: atom_id res chain seq x y z
N MET A 1 -29.62 -19.04 19.55
CA MET A 1 -28.46 -18.33 18.98
C MET A 1 -28.57 -16.88 19.44
N ALA A 2 -27.67 -16.41 20.30
CA ALA A 2 -27.66 -15.01 20.72
C ALA A 2 -27.31 -14.14 19.50
N GLY A 3 -28.25 -13.30 19.07
CA GLY A 3 -28.00 -12.29 18.03
C GLY A 3 -27.03 -11.23 18.57
N LEU A 4 -26.14 -10.73 17.71
CA LEU A 4 -25.27 -9.60 18.03
C LEU A 4 -26.12 -8.40 18.45
N THR A 5 -25.70 -7.73 19.52
CA THR A 5 -26.33 -6.49 19.99
C THR A 5 -25.90 -5.32 19.10
N ASP A 6 -26.66 -4.22 19.12
CA ASP A 6 -26.28 -3.02 18.36
C ASP A 6 -24.92 -2.44 18.82
N GLN A 7 -24.51 -2.71 20.07
CA GLN A 7 -23.17 -2.36 20.58
C GLN A 7 -22.05 -3.15 19.86
N ASP A 8 -22.27 -4.43 19.60
CA ASP A 8 -21.29 -5.27 18.89
C ASP A 8 -21.11 -4.80 17.43
N LEU A 9 -22.20 -4.32 16.80
CA LEU A 9 -22.15 -3.76 15.46
C LEU A 9 -21.29 -2.50 15.38
N VAL A 10 -21.45 -1.58 16.33
CA VAL A 10 -20.63 -0.36 16.42
C VAL A 10 -19.17 -0.71 16.67
N TYR A 11 -18.88 -1.72 17.50
CA TYR A 11 -17.52 -2.17 17.73
C TYR A 11 -16.86 -2.72 16.45
N ILE A 12 -17.56 -3.58 15.71
CA ILE A 12 -17.06 -4.13 14.45
C ILE A 12 -16.84 -3.03 13.41
N GLN A 13 -17.78 -2.07 13.28
CA GLN A 13 -17.62 -0.93 12.37
C GLN A 13 -16.40 -0.07 12.73
N ASN A 14 -16.22 0.26 14.02
CA ASN A 14 -15.06 1.03 14.48
C ASN A 14 -13.74 0.30 14.20
N ARG A 15 -13.70 -1.02 14.45
CA ARG A 15 -12.52 -1.84 14.12
C ARG A 15 -12.25 -1.86 12.63
N LEU A 16 -13.29 -1.97 11.80
CA LEU A 16 -13.13 -1.95 10.34
C LEU A 16 -12.63 -0.59 9.83
N SER A 17 -13.18 0.51 10.36
CA SER A 17 -12.72 1.86 10.03
C SER A 17 -11.25 2.05 10.42
N HIS A 18 -10.86 1.57 11.60
CA HIS A 18 -9.49 1.67 12.07
C HIS A 18 -8.50 0.91 11.18
N GLU A 19 -8.85 -0.30 10.73
CA GLU A 19 -8.02 -1.03 9.77
C GLU A 19 -7.92 -0.29 8.43
N ASP A 20 -8.99 0.39 7.98
CA ASP A 20 -8.99 1.14 6.72
C ASP A 20 -8.07 2.37 6.80
N ASP A 21 -8.12 3.08 7.93
CA ASP A 21 -7.22 4.18 8.23
C ASP A 21 -5.75 3.73 8.27
N LEU A 22 -5.47 2.56 8.86
CA LEU A 22 -4.12 1.98 8.88
C LEU A 22 -3.61 1.65 7.47
N ILE A 23 -4.48 1.11 6.61
CA ILE A 23 -4.14 0.85 5.20
C ILE A 23 -3.86 2.17 4.47
N ASN A 24 -4.73 3.17 4.61
CA ASN A 24 -4.56 4.48 3.99
C ASN A 24 -3.28 5.19 4.45
N GLN A 25 -2.92 5.07 5.74
CA GLN A 25 -1.67 5.59 6.28
C GLN A 25 -0.46 4.89 5.65
N ARG A 26 -0.49 3.56 5.52
CA ARG A 26 0.59 2.78 4.90
C ARG A 26 0.79 3.13 3.42
N ILE A 27 -0.31 3.32 2.68
CA ILE A 27 -0.27 3.77 1.28
C ILE A 27 0.34 5.17 1.20
N SER A 28 -0.10 6.09 2.06
CA SER A 28 0.40 7.47 2.08
C SER A 28 1.91 7.50 2.37
N TRP A 29 2.37 6.67 3.32
CA TRP A 29 3.79 6.51 3.61
C TRP A 29 4.56 5.96 2.41
N LEU A 30 4.02 4.94 1.73
CA LEU A 30 4.63 4.40 0.52
C LEU A 30 4.76 5.48 -0.56
N VAL A 31 3.67 6.16 -0.91
CA VAL A 31 3.65 7.20 -1.97
C VAL A 31 4.67 8.29 -1.67
N ASN A 32 4.75 8.76 -0.42
CA ASN A 32 5.72 9.76 0.00
C ASN A 32 7.17 9.27 -0.15
N SER A 33 7.48 8.07 0.33
CA SER A 33 8.83 7.48 0.19
C SER A 33 9.21 7.27 -1.27
N GLN A 34 8.29 6.77 -2.09
CA GLN A 34 8.55 6.53 -3.52
C GLN A 34 8.75 7.83 -4.29
N SER A 35 8.00 8.89 -3.96
CA SER A 35 8.17 10.22 -4.56
C SER A 35 9.57 10.78 -4.26
N PHE A 36 10.05 10.61 -3.03
CA PHE A 36 11.42 10.99 -2.66
C PHE A 36 12.48 10.20 -3.43
N LEU A 37 12.34 8.87 -3.50
CA LEU A 37 13.28 8.00 -4.22
C LEU A 37 13.31 8.29 -5.72
N LEU A 38 12.15 8.49 -6.36
CA LEU A 38 12.06 8.85 -7.78
C LEU A 38 12.67 10.22 -8.06
N THR A 39 12.48 11.19 -7.16
CA THR A 39 13.11 12.51 -7.26
C THR A 39 14.63 12.39 -7.15
N ALA A 40 15.13 11.63 -6.17
CA ALA A 40 16.56 11.37 -6.02
C ALA A 40 17.14 10.68 -7.27
N TYR A 41 16.40 9.73 -7.85
CA TYR A 41 16.78 9.06 -9.09
C TYR A 41 16.88 10.06 -10.25
N ALA A 42 15.85 10.87 -10.47
CA ALA A 42 15.83 11.88 -11.54
C ALA A 42 16.97 12.90 -11.40
N ILE A 43 17.25 13.40 -10.19
CA ILE A 43 18.37 14.30 -9.91
C ILE A 43 19.70 13.62 -10.23
N THR A 44 19.86 12.36 -9.83
CA THR A 44 21.10 11.60 -10.05
C THR A 44 21.34 11.35 -11.54
N VAL A 45 20.31 10.97 -12.30
CA VAL A 45 20.38 10.77 -13.76
C VAL A 45 20.76 12.08 -14.46
N ASN A 46 20.06 13.17 -14.17
CA ASN A 46 20.34 14.48 -14.79
C ASN A 46 21.74 14.99 -14.45
N GLY A 47 22.20 14.77 -13.21
CA GLY A 47 23.55 15.15 -12.78
C GLY A 47 24.66 14.40 -13.52
N LEU A 48 24.45 13.12 -13.83
CA LEU A 48 25.39 12.29 -14.59
C LEU A 48 25.39 12.64 -16.08
N ALA A 49 24.20 12.88 -16.66
CA ALA A 49 24.04 13.25 -18.07
C ALA A 49 24.71 14.59 -18.42
N ALA A 50 24.85 15.50 -17.44
CA ALA A 50 25.45 16.81 -17.65
C ALA A 50 26.98 16.77 -17.82
N ASP A 51 27.67 15.82 -17.16
CA ASP A 51 29.13 15.69 -17.24
C ASP A 51 29.61 14.37 -16.61
N GLU A 52 29.91 13.37 -17.46
CA GLU A 52 30.38 12.06 -17.03
C GLU A 52 31.81 12.06 -16.47
N THR A 53 32.58 13.15 -16.67
CA THR A 53 33.99 13.22 -16.23
C THR A 53 34.16 13.66 -14.78
N LYS A 54 33.06 13.98 -14.09
CA LYS A 54 33.09 14.40 -12.69
C LYS A 54 33.63 13.29 -11.78
N PRO A 55 34.43 13.65 -10.75
CA PRO A 55 35.00 12.68 -9.80
C PRO A 55 33.94 11.89 -9.02
N LEU A 56 32.69 12.36 -8.98
CA LEU A 56 31.56 11.68 -8.34
C LEU A 56 30.73 10.77 -9.27
N ALA A 57 31.06 10.65 -10.55
CA ALA A 57 30.31 9.83 -11.51
C ALA A 57 30.20 8.36 -11.06
N HIS A 58 31.24 7.82 -10.41
CA HIS A 58 31.21 6.46 -9.88
C HIS A 58 30.20 6.28 -8.72
N VAL A 59 30.09 7.30 -7.85
CA VAL A 59 29.12 7.30 -6.74
C VAL A 59 27.70 7.43 -7.28
N GLN A 60 27.49 8.30 -8.27
CA GLN A 60 26.20 8.46 -8.94
C GLN A 60 25.73 7.16 -9.60
N ARG A 61 26.60 6.44 -10.34
CA ARG A 61 26.26 5.13 -10.93
C ARG A 61 25.89 4.10 -9.87
N LYS A 62 26.59 4.04 -8.74
CA LYS A 62 26.21 3.17 -7.61
C LYS A 62 24.83 3.54 -7.05
N LEU A 63 24.55 4.82 -6.90
CA LEU A 63 23.27 5.31 -6.40
C LEU A 63 22.12 4.98 -7.37
N LEU A 64 22.35 5.10 -8.68
CA LEU A 64 21.38 4.73 -9.72
C LEU A 64 21.03 3.23 -9.69
N ASN A 65 21.97 2.36 -9.33
CA ASN A 65 21.67 0.93 -9.17
C ASN A 65 21.03 0.62 -7.82
N LEU A 66 21.38 1.36 -6.75
CA LEU A 66 20.88 1.11 -5.41
C LEU A 66 19.45 1.62 -5.19
N LEU A 67 19.11 2.77 -5.78
CA LEU A 67 17.79 3.42 -5.61
C LEU A 67 16.63 2.51 -6.06
N PRO A 68 16.66 1.86 -7.24
CA PRO A 68 15.62 0.91 -7.64
C PRO A 68 15.51 -0.30 -6.71
N ILE A 69 16.65 -0.85 -6.24
CA ILE A 69 16.65 -1.98 -5.31
C ILE A 69 15.97 -1.58 -3.99
N VAL A 70 16.31 -0.42 -3.45
CA VAL A 70 15.70 0.13 -2.23
C VAL A 70 14.21 0.43 -2.46
N GLY A 71 13.86 1.00 -3.62
CA GLY A 71 12.48 1.26 -4.01
C GLY A 71 11.63 -0.01 -4.01
N ILE A 72 12.09 -1.05 -4.69
CA ILE A 72 11.46 -2.38 -4.73
C ILE A 72 11.33 -2.97 -3.33
N ALA A 73 12.42 -2.95 -2.54
CA ALA A 73 12.41 -3.48 -1.18
C ALA A 73 11.38 -2.78 -0.28
N CYS A 74 11.29 -1.44 -0.34
CA CYS A 74 10.28 -0.67 0.36
C CYS A 74 8.85 -1.04 -0.07
N VAL A 75 8.60 -1.20 -1.37
CA VAL A 75 7.28 -1.62 -1.86
C VAL A 75 6.93 -3.01 -1.34
N LEU A 76 7.86 -3.98 -1.39
CA LEU A 76 7.64 -5.34 -0.91
C LEU A 76 7.30 -5.36 0.59
N LEU A 77 8.02 -4.60 1.42
CA LEU A 77 7.73 -4.49 2.84
C LEU A 77 6.33 -3.94 3.12
N VAL A 78 5.92 -2.90 2.38
CA VAL A 78 4.57 -2.34 2.52
C VAL A 78 3.51 -3.32 2.01
N CYS A 79 3.77 -4.05 0.92
CA CYS A 79 2.86 -5.10 0.42
C CYS A 79 2.56 -6.15 1.49
N VAL A 80 3.58 -6.63 2.22
CA VAL A 80 3.39 -7.59 3.32
C VAL A 80 2.49 -6.99 4.40
N ALA A 81 2.72 -5.74 4.79
CA ALA A 81 1.88 -5.05 5.76
C ALA A 81 0.43 -4.88 5.27
N LEU A 82 0.24 -4.50 4.01
CA LEU A 82 -1.08 -4.34 3.40
C LEU A 82 -1.84 -5.67 3.34
N ILE A 83 -1.17 -6.77 2.96
CA ILE A 83 -1.77 -8.11 2.97
C ILE A 83 -2.23 -8.47 4.39
N GLY A 84 -1.43 -8.22 5.41
CA GLY A 84 -1.81 -8.45 6.80
C GLY A 84 -3.08 -7.68 7.21
N GLY A 85 -3.18 -6.39 6.83
CA GLY A 85 -4.37 -5.57 7.09
C GLY A 85 -5.61 -6.06 6.34
N LEU A 86 -5.46 -6.41 5.05
CA LEU A 86 -6.54 -6.96 4.24
C LEU A 86 -7.03 -8.32 4.76
N MET A 87 -6.13 -9.17 5.24
CA MET A 87 -6.48 -10.45 5.88
C MET A 87 -7.26 -10.22 7.18
N ALA A 88 -6.79 -9.30 8.05
CA ALA A 88 -7.48 -8.97 9.29
C ALA A 88 -8.90 -8.43 9.03
N MET A 89 -9.06 -7.53 8.06
CA MET A 89 -10.39 -7.07 7.61
C MET A 89 -11.25 -8.21 7.08
N GLY A 90 -10.66 -9.12 6.31
CA GLY A 90 -11.35 -10.28 5.74
C GLY A 90 -11.87 -11.23 6.83
N GLU A 91 -11.07 -11.49 7.86
CA GLU A 91 -11.46 -12.30 9.02
C GLU A 91 -12.57 -11.63 9.84
N LEU A 92 -12.45 -10.32 10.11
CA LEU A 92 -13.48 -9.57 10.83
C LEU A 92 -14.83 -9.61 10.09
N ARG A 93 -14.78 -9.53 8.75
CA ARG A 93 -15.98 -9.62 7.90
C ARG A 93 -16.57 -11.03 7.87
N LYS A 94 -15.75 -12.08 7.79
CA LYS A 94 -16.21 -13.48 7.89
C LYS A 94 -16.85 -13.75 9.26
N PHE A 95 -16.28 -13.22 10.32
CA PHE A 95 -16.86 -13.30 11.66
C PHE A 95 -18.21 -12.58 11.73
N ALA A 96 -18.31 -11.36 11.19
CA ALA A 96 -19.59 -10.65 11.11
C ALA A 96 -20.63 -11.41 10.28
N ALA A 97 -20.22 -12.05 9.17
CA ALA A 97 -21.12 -12.77 8.27
C ALA A 97 -21.69 -14.07 8.85
N THR A 98 -20.97 -14.72 9.77
CA THR A 98 -21.47 -15.92 10.47
C THR A 98 -22.45 -15.59 11.59
N ARG A 99 -22.52 -14.31 12.01
CA ARG A 99 -23.28 -13.85 13.18
C ARG A 99 -24.42 -12.88 12.86
N LEU A 100 -24.47 -12.32 11.64
CA LEU A 100 -25.46 -11.32 11.23
C LEU A 100 -26.41 -11.82 10.13
N PRO A 101 -27.69 -11.42 10.16
CA PRO A 101 -28.59 -11.56 9.02
C PRO A 101 -28.06 -10.78 7.81
N LYS A 102 -28.29 -11.28 6.59
CA LYS A 102 -27.81 -10.70 5.32
C LYS A 102 -28.19 -9.21 5.17
N ASP A 103 -29.33 -8.83 5.72
CA ASP A 103 -29.91 -7.48 5.63
C ASP A 103 -29.09 -6.44 6.41
N ARG A 104 -28.50 -6.84 7.55
CA ARG A 104 -27.60 -5.99 8.35
C ARG A 104 -26.16 -6.02 7.86
N LEU A 105 -25.81 -7.00 7.04
CA LEU A 105 -24.49 -7.14 6.40
C LEU A 105 -24.29 -6.05 5.33
N PHE A 106 -25.37 -5.67 4.64
CA PHE A 106 -25.38 -4.53 3.70
C PHE A 106 -25.09 -3.18 4.36
N LEU A 107 -25.40 -3.01 5.65
CA LEU A 107 -25.06 -1.80 6.43
C LEU A 107 -23.56 -1.70 6.73
N ILE A 108 -22.83 -2.83 6.77
CA ILE A 108 -21.39 -2.85 7.05
C ILE A 108 -20.58 -2.61 5.79
N SER A 109 -20.99 -3.13 4.62
CA SER A 109 -20.33 -2.80 3.35
C SER A 109 -21.09 -3.33 2.14
N LYS A 110 -21.23 -2.50 1.09
CA LYS A 110 -21.70 -2.97 -0.23
C LYS A 110 -20.54 -3.64 -0.99
N PRO A 111 -20.78 -4.78 -1.66
CA PRO A 111 -19.72 -5.52 -2.36
C PRO A 111 -19.06 -4.72 -3.49
N THR A 112 -19.77 -3.81 -4.15
CA THR A 112 -19.20 -2.94 -5.21
C THR A 112 -18.24 -1.89 -4.65
N THR A 113 -18.56 -1.28 -3.51
CA THR A 113 -17.66 -0.34 -2.82
C THR A 113 -16.41 -1.05 -2.28
N GLN A 114 -16.51 -2.34 -1.94
CA GLN A 114 -15.34 -3.13 -1.51
C GLN A 114 -14.30 -3.32 -2.60
N TYR A 115 -14.70 -3.64 -3.84
CA TYR A 115 -13.74 -3.84 -4.92
C TYR A 115 -13.01 -2.54 -5.29
N LEU A 116 -13.71 -1.41 -5.25
CA LEU A 116 -13.11 -0.08 -5.47
C LEU A 116 -12.24 0.38 -4.29
N GLY A 117 -12.60 0.02 -3.06
CA GLY A 117 -11.79 0.33 -1.87
C GLY A 117 -10.46 -0.43 -1.84
N VAL A 118 -10.44 -1.67 -2.32
CA VAL A 118 -9.23 -2.51 -2.35
C VAL A 118 -8.34 -2.22 -3.58
N SER A 119 -8.88 -1.59 -4.63
CA SER A 119 -8.10 -1.33 -5.85
C SER A 119 -6.94 -0.36 -5.62
N ALA A 120 -7.13 0.72 -4.86
CA ALA A 120 -6.04 1.67 -4.60
C ALA A 120 -4.86 1.06 -3.81
N PRO A 121 -5.08 0.33 -2.68
CA PRO A 121 -4.03 -0.38 -1.95
C PRO A 121 -3.24 -1.39 -2.78
N VAL A 122 -3.83 -1.95 -3.84
CA VAL A 122 -3.19 -2.98 -4.67
C VAL A 122 -2.52 -2.36 -5.89
N LEU A 123 -3.19 -1.45 -6.59
CA LEU A 123 -2.69 -0.86 -7.83
C LEU A 123 -1.50 0.07 -7.59
N ILE A 124 -1.49 0.84 -6.49
CA ILE A 124 -0.42 1.79 -6.20
C ILE A 124 0.94 1.07 -6.01
N PRO A 125 1.07 0.04 -5.14
CA PRO A 125 2.31 -0.73 -5.04
C PRO A 125 2.73 -1.39 -6.36
N ILE A 126 1.79 -1.96 -7.12
CA ILE A 126 2.08 -2.59 -8.40
C ILE A 126 2.67 -1.58 -9.39
N ALA A 127 2.08 -0.38 -9.48
CA ALA A 127 2.60 0.68 -10.34
C ALA A 127 4.05 1.04 -9.99
N PHE A 128 4.38 1.20 -8.69
CA PHE A 128 5.75 1.48 -8.27
C PHE A 128 6.72 0.31 -8.53
N LEU A 129 6.30 -0.95 -8.36
CA LEU A 129 7.12 -2.11 -8.74
C LEU A 129 7.43 -2.12 -10.23
N VAL A 130 6.44 -1.82 -11.08
CA VAL A 130 6.63 -1.75 -12.53
C VAL A 130 7.59 -0.62 -12.89
N ILE A 131 7.44 0.57 -12.28
CA ILE A 131 8.34 1.71 -12.52
C ILE A 131 9.78 1.35 -12.15
N TRP A 132 10.02 0.82 -10.94
CA TRP A 132 11.38 0.47 -10.52
C TRP A 132 11.97 -0.71 -11.28
N GLY A 133 11.15 -1.70 -11.63
CA GLY A 133 11.57 -2.79 -12.49
C GLY A 133 12.02 -2.28 -13.86
N PHE A 134 11.25 -1.37 -14.45
CA PHE A 134 11.59 -0.75 -15.73
C PHE A 134 12.82 0.17 -15.64
N LEU A 135 13.03 0.87 -14.52
CA LEU A 135 14.20 1.74 -14.34
C LEU A 135 15.49 0.97 -13.98
N TYR A 136 15.36 -0.26 -13.46
CA TYR A 136 16.50 -1.11 -13.12
C TYR A 136 17.07 -1.83 -14.34
N PHE A 137 16.21 -2.20 -15.29
CA PHE A 137 16.59 -2.84 -16.57
C PHE A 137 16.91 -1.81 -17.65
#